data_AF-A0A2E7CW02-F1
#
_entry.id   AF-A0A2E7CW02-F1
#
_cell.length_a   1.000
_cell.length_b   1.000
_cell.length_c   1.000
_cell.angle_alpha   90.00
_cell.angle_beta   90.00
_cell.angle_gamma   90.00
#
_symmetry.space_group_name_H-M   'P 1'
#
loop_
_entity.id
_entity.type
_entity.pdbx_description
1 polymer ?
#
loop_
_entity_poly.entity_id
_entity_poly.type
_entity_poly.pdbx_seq_one_letter_code
_entity_poly.pdbx_strand_id
1 'polypeptide(L)'
;MTVKRQKTYYLANLINYKIVFYVFLFCFTPLLIFTQNSKKYTNLKKALENIDSVFILDLSGSKISIFPEEIIKLSNLQSIILKNNKLTKLPASINKLTKLESIDLSKNKFEDFPVVLSALKNVKKINLNRNLISEIPDSIKYFKNLEYLDLWSNEINYISQSIRELENLKEIDLRVIMFSIEDKNRIKSLLPNCKIHFSNSCNCGY
;
A
#
# COMPACT_ATOMS: atom_id res chain seq x y z
N MET A 1 -37.93 51.77 -9.92
CA MET A 1 -38.49 50.45 -9.50
C MET A 1 -37.57 49.30 -9.92
N THR A 2 -36.30 49.32 -9.52
CA THR A 2 -35.30 48.39 -10.10
C THR A 2 -34.24 47.88 -9.12
N VAL A 3 -34.40 48.16 -7.83
CA VAL A 3 -33.42 47.73 -6.80
C VAL A 3 -33.96 46.57 -5.92
N LYS A 4 -35.28 46.36 -5.85
CA LYS A 4 -35.87 45.27 -5.05
C LYS A 4 -35.83 43.88 -5.71
N ARG A 5 -35.72 43.80 -7.05
CA ARG A 5 -35.69 42.51 -7.77
C ARG A 5 -34.32 41.81 -7.80
N GLN A 6 -33.21 42.52 -7.57
CA GLN A 6 -31.88 41.89 -7.53
C GLN A 6 -31.55 41.22 -6.19
N LYS A 7 -32.12 41.68 -5.06
CA LYS A 7 -31.89 41.05 -3.75
C LYS A 7 -32.56 39.69 -3.59
N THR A 8 -33.66 39.42 -4.29
CA THR A 8 -34.36 38.13 -4.22
C THR A 8 -33.61 37.00 -4.94
N TYR A 9 -32.85 37.30 -6.00
CA TYR A 9 -32.02 36.30 -6.69
C TYR A 9 -30.77 35.91 -5.90
N TYR A 10 -30.16 36.84 -5.17
CA TYR A 10 -29.02 36.52 -4.30
C TYR A 10 -29.40 35.69 -3.07
N LEU A 11 -30.56 35.97 -2.46
CA LEU A 11 -31.04 35.21 -1.30
C LEU A 11 -31.53 33.81 -1.68
N ALA A 12 -32.10 33.61 -2.88
CA ALA A 12 -32.47 32.28 -3.37
C ALA A 12 -31.24 31.39 -3.68
N ASN A 13 -30.09 31.98 -4.03
CA ASN A 13 -28.85 31.24 -4.23
C ASN A 13 -28.14 30.86 -2.91
N LEU A 14 -28.27 31.65 -1.85
CA LEU A 14 -27.66 31.35 -0.54
C LEU A 14 -28.34 30.19 0.20
N ILE A 15 -29.60 29.89 -0.10
CA ILE A 15 -30.31 28.73 0.49
C ILE A 15 -29.86 27.43 -0.18
N ASN A 16 -29.52 27.46 -1.48
CA ASN A 16 -28.98 26.31 -2.19
C ASN A 16 -27.56 25.93 -1.70
N TYR A 17 -26.70 26.91 -1.37
CA TYR A 17 -25.39 26.61 -0.81
C TYR A 17 -25.44 26.09 0.64
N LYS A 18 -26.43 26.51 1.44
CA LYS A 18 -26.59 25.94 2.79
C LYS A 18 -27.11 24.50 2.76
N ILE A 19 -28.04 24.15 1.85
CA ILE A 19 -28.54 22.77 1.74
C ILE A 19 -27.50 21.84 1.11
N VAL A 20 -26.68 22.32 0.16
CA VAL A 20 -25.53 21.55 -0.36
C VAL A 20 -24.45 21.36 0.70
N PHE A 21 -24.31 22.29 1.67
CA PHE A 21 -23.40 22.11 2.81
C PHE A 21 -23.92 21.11 3.85
N TYR A 22 -25.24 21.01 4.05
CA TYR A 22 -25.84 20.04 4.98
C TYR A 22 -25.97 18.62 4.40
N VAL A 23 -26.06 18.46 3.08
CA VAL A 23 -25.96 17.13 2.43
C VAL A 23 -24.50 16.62 2.43
N PHE A 24 -23.51 17.50 2.59
CA PHE A 24 -22.11 17.13 2.81
C PHE A 24 -21.75 16.83 4.27
N LEU A 25 -22.68 17.07 5.21
CA LEU A 25 -22.45 16.88 6.65
C LEU A 25 -22.88 15.51 7.20
N PHE A 26 -23.41 14.62 6.35
CA PHE A 26 -23.74 13.23 6.72
C PHE A 26 -22.82 12.17 6.10
N CYS A 27 -21.76 12.58 5.38
CA CYS A 27 -20.71 11.67 4.90
C CYS A 27 -19.42 11.71 5.75
N PHE A 28 -19.47 12.34 6.92
CA PHE A 28 -18.36 12.35 7.89
C PHE A 28 -18.76 11.59 9.16
N THR A 29 -18.87 10.27 9.05
CA THR A 29 -18.43 9.26 10.02
C THR A 29 -18.62 7.89 9.33
N PRO A 30 -17.56 7.06 9.15
CA PRO A 30 -16.43 6.88 10.05
C PRO A 30 -15.09 7.36 9.44
N LEU A 31 -15.03 8.57 8.88
CA LEU A 31 -13.76 9.24 8.57
C LEU A 31 -13.41 10.33 9.61
N LEU A 32 -13.84 10.12 10.85
CA LEU A 32 -13.51 10.98 11.98
C LEU A 32 -13.03 10.17 13.20
N ILE A 33 -12.33 9.05 12.95
CA ILE A 33 -11.48 8.40 13.96
C ILE A 33 -10.00 8.37 13.53
N PHE A 34 -9.64 8.61 12.26
CA PHE A 34 -8.25 8.42 11.84
C PHE A 34 -7.31 9.64 11.98
N THR A 35 -7.77 10.76 12.55
CA THR A 35 -6.91 11.94 12.78
C THR A 35 -6.73 12.29 14.25
N GLN A 36 -6.94 11.34 15.17
CA GLN A 36 -6.46 11.48 16.54
C GLN A 36 -5.25 10.55 16.78
N ASN A 37 -4.05 11.09 16.61
CA ASN A 37 -2.80 10.60 17.22
C ASN A 37 -2.30 9.18 16.90
N SER A 38 -2.33 8.70 15.66
CA SER A 38 -1.48 7.55 15.30
C SER A 38 -0.01 7.98 15.30
N LYS A 39 0.64 7.82 16.45
CA LYS A 39 2.04 8.22 16.64
C LYS A 39 2.93 7.34 15.78
N LYS A 40 3.61 7.96 14.80
CA LYS A 40 4.65 7.33 14.00
C LYS A 40 5.92 7.22 14.84
N TYR A 41 6.46 6.01 14.96
CA TYR A 41 7.73 5.75 15.62
C TYR A 41 8.82 5.54 14.58
N THR A 42 9.99 6.15 14.78
CA THR A 42 11.15 6.00 13.89
C THR A 42 12.31 5.22 14.53
N ASN A 43 12.06 4.65 15.70
CA ASN A 43 13.06 3.97 16.50
C ASN A 43 12.40 2.80 17.24
N LEU A 44 12.92 1.58 17.04
CA LEU A 44 12.34 0.37 17.58
C LEU A 44 12.33 0.38 19.12
N LYS A 45 13.39 0.87 19.78
CA LYS A 45 13.44 0.95 21.25
C LYS A 45 12.31 1.83 21.79
N LYS A 46 12.13 3.03 21.22
CA LYS A 46 11.03 3.93 21.61
C LYS A 46 9.65 3.34 21.33
N ALA A 47 9.51 2.57 20.25
CA ALA A 47 8.26 1.87 19.94
C ALA A 47 7.95 0.79 20.99
N LEU A 48 8.96 0.01 21.39
CA LEU A 48 8.83 -1.03 22.42
C LEU A 48 8.55 -0.48 23.81
N GLU A 49 8.90 0.78 24.09
CA GLU A 49 8.51 1.48 25.33
C GLU A 49 7.03 1.93 25.31
N ASN A 50 6.34 1.86 24.16
CA ASN A 50 4.99 2.41 23.97
C ASN A 50 4.06 1.46 23.18
N ILE A 51 4.20 0.14 23.39
CA ILE A 51 3.64 -0.93 22.55
C ILE A 51 2.17 -0.74 22.14
N ASP A 52 1.32 -0.25 23.04
CA ASP A 52 -0.12 -0.12 22.80
C ASP A 52 -0.49 1.05 21.87
N SER A 53 0.43 1.99 21.67
CA SER A 53 0.20 3.21 20.88
C SER A 53 0.89 3.22 19.52
N VAL A 54 1.58 2.13 19.16
CA VAL A 54 2.35 2.05 17.91
C VAL A 54 1.47 1.52 16.79
N PHE A 55 0.98 2.44 15.95
CA PHE A 55 0.22 2.11 14.74
C PHE A 55 1.10 2.15 13.48
N ILE A 56 2.13 3.00 13.48
CA ILE A 56 3.06 3.17 12.36
C ILE A 56 4.50 3.10 12.89
N LEU A 57 5.29 2.21 12.31
CA LEU A 57 6.72 2.07 12.60
C LEU A 57 7.54 2.25 11.33
N ASP A 58 8.47 3.21 11.35
CA ASP A 58 9.38 3.50 10.24
C ASP A 58 10.83 3.28 10.65
N LEU A 59 11.43 2.22 10.14
CA LEU A 59 12.82 1.86 10.35
C LEU A 59 13.61 2.02 9.04
N SER A 60 13.23 2.97 8.19
CA SER A 60 13.92 3.23 6.93
C SER A 60 15.40 3.54 7.16
N GLY A 61 16.29 2.98 6.32
CA GLY A 61 17.72 3.32 6.38
C GLY A 61 18.45 2.82 7.64
N SER A 62 17.84 1.96 8.43
CA SER A 62 18.40 1.48 9.72
C SER A 62 19.43 0.35 9.57
N LYS A 63 19.87 0.05 8.34
CA LYS A 63 20.86 -1.00 8.00
C LYS A 63 20.45 -2.41 8.48
N ILE A 64 19.15 -2.66 8.60
CA ILE A 64 18.60 -3.94 9.08
C ILE A 64 18.86 -5.03 8.03
N SER A 65 19.60 -6.08 8.41
CA SER A 65 19.83 -7.27 7.57
C SER A 65 18.92 -8.44 7.95
N ILE A 66 18.46 -8.48 9.20
CA ILE A 66 17.56 -9.50 9.74
C ILE A 66 16.39 -8.77 10.39
N PHE A 67 15.17 -9.20 10.09
CA PHE A 67 13.97 -8.62 10.68
C PHE A 67 14.03 -8.73 12.23
N PRO A 68 13.86 -7.62 12.98
CA PRO A 68 13.82 -7.66 14.44
C PRO A 68 12.54 -8.34 14.95
N GLU A 69 12.68 -9.53 15.53
CA GLU A 69 11.54 -10.32 16.04
C GLU A 69 10.72 -9.57 17.10
N GLU A 70 11.31 -8.62 17.82
CA GLU A 70 10.60 -7.82 18.82
C GLU A 70 9.46 -6.98 18.24
N ILE A 71 9.48 -6.69 16.93
CA ILE A 71 8.41 -5.99 16.23
C ILE A 71 7.07 -6.73 16.39
N ILE A 72 7.07 -8.07 16.53
CA ILE A 72 5.83 -8.85 16.71
C ILE A 72 5.07 -8.52 18.00
N LYS A 73 5.71 -7.81 18.95
CA LYS A 73 5.07 -7.33 20.18
C LYS A 73 4.14 -6.14 19.94
N LEU A 74 4.27 -5.47 18.79
CA LEU A 74 3.48 -4.29 18.41
C LEU A 74 2.12 -4.71 17.82
N SER A 75 1.22 -5.23 18.65
CA SER A 75 -0.07 -5.82 18.23
C SER A 75 -1.02 -4.84 17.52
N ASN A 76 -0.83 -3.53 17.72
CA ASN A 76 -1.61 -2.47 17.08
C ASN A 76 -1.00 -1.94 15.78
N LEU A 77 0.12 -2.50 15.34
CA LEU A 77 0.83 -2.04 14.15
C LEU A 77 -0.01 -2.25 12.89
N GLN A 78 -0.30 -1.17 12.19
CA GLN A 78 -1.06 -1.13 10.94
C GLN A 78 -0.17 -0.85 9.72
N SER A 79 0.93 -0.12 9.92
CA SER A 79 1.88 0.18 8.86
C SER A 79 3.32 0.04 9.32
N ILE A 80 4.13 -0.67 8.53
CA ILE A 80 5.57 -0.79 8.77
C ILE A 80 6.37 -0.38 7.54
N ILE A 81 7.35 0.49 7.73
CA ILE A 81 8.25 0.99 6.69
C ILE A 81 9.66 0.49 7.01
N LEU A 82 10.15 -0.43 6.19
CA LEU A 82 11.48 -1.05 6.25
C LEU A 82 12.31 -0.70 5.01
N LYS A 83 11.98 0.42 4.37
CA LYS A 83 12.62 0.92 3.15
C LYS A 83 14.13 1.11 3.31
N ASN A 84 14.89 0.84 2.26
CA ASN A 84 16.34 1.11 2.21
C ASN A 84 17.11 0.40 3.34
N ASN A 85 16.86 -0.90 3.50
CA ASN A 85 17.57 -1.78 4.43
C ASN A 85 18.30 -2.89 3.62
N LYS A 86 18.66 -3.98 4.28
CA LYS A 86 19.40 -5.12 3.69
C LYS A 86 18.64 -6.44 3.90
N LEU A 87 17.33 -6.39 4.04
CA LEU A 87 16.51 -7.57 4.27
C LEU A 87 16.46 -8.45 3.02
N THR A 88 16.62 -9.76 3.21
CA THR A 88 16.45 -10.78 2.16
C THR A 88 15.19 -11.63 2.37
N LYS A 89 14.69 -11.68 3.61
CA LYS A 89 13.49 -12.45 4.00
C LYS A 89 12.79 -11.84 5.19
N LEU A 90 11.55 -12.26 5.41
CA LEU A 90 10.78 -12.01 6.62
C LEU A 90 10.60 -13.32 7.40
N PRO A 91 10.49 -13.27 8.73
CA PRO A 91 10.25 -14.45 9.54
C PRO A 91 8.80 -14.89 9.47
N ALA A 92 8.54 -16.18 9.70
CA ALA A 92 7.18 -16.74 9.76
C ALA A 92 6.31 -16.05 10.84
N SER A 93 6.95 -15.59 11.91
CA SER A 93 6.34 -14.86 13.03
C SER A 93 5.72 -13.52 12.64
N ILE A 94 6.01 -12.99 11.44
CA ILE A 94 5.38 -11.76 10.93
C ILE A 94 3.86 -11.88 10.96
N ASN A 95 3.31 -13.09 10.81
CA ASN A 95 1.88 -13.39 10.87
C ASN A 95 1.18 -12.95 12.17
N LYS A 96 1.93 -12.69 13.26
CA LYS A 96 1.41 -12.17 14.52
C LYS A 96 0.98 -10.71 14.45
N LEU A 97 1.44 -9.96 13.44
CA LEU A 97 1.02 -8.58 13.17
C LEU A 97 -0.36 -8.54 12.51
N THR A 98 -1.37 -9.08 13.19
CA THR A 98 -2.70 -9.35 12.63
C THR A 98 -3.45 -8.10 12.14
N LYS A 99 -3.09 -6.91 12.62
CA LYS A 99 -3.66 -5.62 12.20
C LYS A 99 -2.88 -4.92 11.08
N LEU A 100 -1.79 -5.52 10.57
CA LEU A 100 -0.98 -4.89 9.54
C LEU A 100 -1.76 -4.78 8.23
N GLU A 101 -1.83 -3.56 7.71
CA GLU A 101 -2.51 -3.24 6.45
C GLU A 101 -1.52 -2.83 5.35
N SER A 102 -0.38 -2.25 5.73
CA SER A 102 0.61 -1.71 4.81
C SER A 102 2.03 -2.11 5.22
N ILE A 103 2.81 -2.56 4.24
CA ILE A 103 4.22 -2.87 4.42
C ILE A 103 5.06 -2.32 3.26
N ASP A 104 6.09 -1.54 3.60
CA ASP A 104 7.07 -1.03 2.65
C ASP A 104 8.42 -1.71 2.86
N LEU A 105 8.81 -2.56 1.91
CA LEU A 105 10.08 -3.27 1.81
C LEU A 105 10.91 -2.77 0.63
N SER A 106 10.62 -1.57 0.11
CA SER A 106 11.35 -1.00 -1.01
C SER A 106 12.84 -0.87 -0.75
N LYS A 107 13.66 -1.00 -1.80
CA LYS A 107 15.12 -0.86 -1.71
C LYS A 107 15.75 -1.82 -0.68
N ASN A 108 15.37 -3.10 -0.72
CA ASN A 108 15.99 -4.16 0.07
C ASN A 108 16.71 -5.15 -0.87
N LYS A 109 16.83 -6.42 -0.48
CA LYS A 109 17.55 -7.49 -1.18
C LYS A 109 16.70 -8.77 -1.27
N PHE A 110 15.38 -8.64 -1.39
CA PHE A 110 14.50 -9.79 -1.60
C PHE A 110 14.73 -10.35 -3.01
N GLU A 111 15.16 -11.61 -3.09
CA GLU A 111 15.28 -12.39 -4.34
C GLU A 111 14.00 -13.18 -4.61
N ASP A 112 13.34 -13.63 -3.55
CA ASP A 112 12.04 -14.32 -3.61
C ASP A 112 10.90 -13.36 -3.26
N PHE A 113 9.73 -13.59 -3.87
CA PHE A 113 8.51 -12.93 -3.43
C PHE A 113 8.18 -13.36 -1.98
N PRO A 114 7.93 -12.43 -1.04
CA PRO A 114 7.73 -12.75 0.37
C PRO A 114 6.33 -13.34 0.65
N VAL A 115 6.10 -14.59 0.22
CA VAL A 115 4.81 -15.30 0.34
C VAL A 115 4.31 -15.43 1.78
N VAL A 116 5.20 -15.32 2.77
CA VAL A 116 4.85 -15.28 4.19
C VAL A 116 3.88 -14.14 4.54
N LEU A 117 3.88 -13.05 3.77
CA LEU A 117 2.93 -11.95 3.94
C LEU A 117 1.49 -12.35 3.63
N SER A 118 1.26 -13.45 2.90
CA SER A 118 -0.11 -13.95 2.63
C SER A 118 -0.84 -14.39 3.90
N ALA A 119 -0.12 -14.71 4.98
CA ALA A 119 -0.71 -15.02 6.27
C ALA A 119 -1.34 -13.79 6.97
N LEU A 120 -0.99 -12.58 6.52
CA LEU A 120 -1.50 -11.33 7.07
C LEU A 120 -2.82 -10.96 6.38
N LYS A 121 -3.92 -11.42 6.97
CA LYS A 121 -5.27 -11.28 6.40
C LYS A 121 -5.71 -9.85 6.13
N ASN A 122 -5.12 -8.85 6.78
CA ASN A 122 -5.50 -7.44 6.60
C ASN A 122 -4.57 -6.65 5.67
N VAL A 123 -3.50 -7.26 5.12
CA VAL A 123 -2.57 -6.55 4.24
C VAL A 123 -3.23 -6.20 2.92
N LYS A 124 -3.25 -4.90 2.64
CA LYS A 124 -3.81 -4.27 1.44
C LYS A 124 -2.73 -3.65 0.56
N LYS A 125 -1.59 -3.27 1.13
CA LYS A 125 -0.53 -2.55 0.42
C LYS A 125 0.83 -3.17 0.67
N ILE A 126 1.49 -3.58 -0.40
CA ILE A 126 2.85 -4.12 -0.36
C ILE A 126 3.71 -3.32 -1.34
N ASN A 127 4.76 -2.69 -0.83
CA ASN A 127 5.81 -2.10 -1.65
C ASN A 127 7.06 -2.99 -1.62
N LEU A 128 7.43 -3.54 -2.77
CA LEU A 128 8.61 -4.37 -2.99
C LEU A 128 9.51 -3.79 -4.08
N ASN A 129 9.37 -2.50 -4.41
CA ASN A 129 10.15 -1.91 -5.47
C ASN A 129 11.65 -1.91 -5.18
N ARG A 130 12.47 -1.93 -6.23
CA ARG A 130 13.93 -1.96 -6.13
C ARG A 130 14.43 -3.08 -5.22
N ASN A 131 13.94 -4.28 -5.44
CA ASN A 131 14.49 -5.54 -4.91
C ASN A 131 15.07 -6.36 -6.08
N LEU A 132 15.30 -7.66 -5.87
CA LEU A 132 15.88 -8.60 -6.84
C LEU A 132 14.88 -9.71 -7.18
N ILE A 133 13.58 -9.44 -7.04
CA ILE A 133 12.54 -10.47 -7.19
C ILE A 133 12.48 -10.92 -8.65
N SER A 134 12.65 -12.23 -8.87
CA SER A 134 12.68 -12.82 -10.21
C SER A 134 11.33 -13.37 -10.69
N GLU A 135 10.39 -13.61 -9.78
CA GLU A 135 9.07 -14.14 -10.12
C GLU A 135 7.94 -13.70 -9.18
N ILE A 136 6.71 -13.72 -9.71
CA ILE A 136 5.47 -13.74 -8.92
C ILE A 136 4.94 -15.18 -8.89
N PRO A 137 5.00 -15.89 -7.75
CA PRO A 137 4.71 -17.32 -7.67
C PRO A 137 3.21 -17.63 -7.60
N ASP A 138 2.82 -18.90 -7.77
CA ASP A 138 1.42 -19.36 -7.62
C ASP A 138 0.78 -19.01 -6.27
N SER A 139 1.61 -18.96 -5.22
CA SER A 139 1.23 -18.57 -3.87
C SER A 139 0.67 -17.14 -3.77
N ILE A 140 0.83 -16.32 -4.81
CA ILE A 140 0.23 -14.98 -4.87
C ILE A 140 -1.29 -15.02 -4.67
N LYS A 141 -1.95 -16.11 -5.05
CA LYS A 141 -3.41 -16.26 -4.88
C LYS A 141 -3.90 -16.16 -3.44
N TYR A 142 -3.02 -16.35 -2.45
CA TYR A 142 -3.39 -16.29 -1.03
C TYR A 142 -3.52 -14.84 -0.51
N PHE A 143 -3.11 -13.84 -1.28
CA PHE A 143 -3.20 -12.42 -0.91
C PHE A 143 -4.60 -11.83 -1.19
N LYS A 144 -5.63 -12.41 -0.57
CA LYS A 144 -7.05 -12.12 -0.89
C LYS A 144 -7.50 -10.67 -0.67
N ASN A 145 -6.82 -9.91 0.19
CA ASN A 145 -7.15 -8.51 0.48
C ASN A 145 -6.16 -7.50 -0.11
N LEU A 146 -5.22 -7.95 -0.96
CA LEU A 146 -4.23 -7.08 -1.55
C LEU A 146 -4.87 -6.16 -2.59
N GLU A 147 -4.67 -4.85 -2.40
CA GLU A 147 -5.21 -3.79 -3.25
C GLU A 147 -4.11 -3.11 -4.08
N TYR A 148 -2.90 -3.01 -3.53
CA TYR A 148 -1.78 -2.31 -4.15
C TYR A 148 -0.49 -3.12 -4.03
N LEU A 149 0.15 -3.39 -5.17
CA LEU A 149 1.42 -4.10 -5.25
C LEU A 149 2.43 -3.32 -6.11
N ASP A 150 3.47 -2.79 -5.49
CA ASP A 150 4.55 -2.11 -6.20
C ASP A 150 5.76 -3.05 -6.34
N LEU A 151 6.06 -3.45 -7.58
CA LEU A 151 7.19 -4.31 -7.95
C LEU A 151 8.15 -3.58 -8.90
N TRP A 152 8.06 -2.25 -9.00
CA TRP A 152 8.89 -1.44 -9.88
C TRP A 152 10.38 -1.76 -9.71
N SER A 153 11.12 -1.87 -10.82
CA SER A 153 12.58 -2.08 -10.81
C SER A 153 13.00 -3.35 -10.04
N ASN A 154 12.36 -4.48 -10.35
CA ASN A 154 12.79 -5.84 -9.97
C ASN A 154 13.28 -6.62 -11.20
N GLU A 155 13.63 -7.88 -11.04
CA GLU A 155 14.18 -8.77 -12.08
C GLU A 155 13.13 -9.78 -12.60
N ILE A 156 11.84 -9.42 -12.53
CA ILE A 156 10.74 -10.35 -12.77
C ILE A 156 10.72 -10.80 -14.23
N ASN A 157 10.92 -12.10 -14.44
CA ASN A 157 10.81 -12.76 -15.75
C ASN A 157 9.59 -13.69 -15.85
N TYR A 158 8.97 -14.03 -14.71
CA TYR A 158 7.80 -14.90 -14.65
C TYR A 158 6.70 -14.31 -13.76
N ILE A 159 5.47 -14.34 -14.27
CA ILE A 159 4.26 -14.02 -13.50
C ILE A 159 3.28 -15.18 -13.66
N SER A 160 3.01 -15.87 -12.56
CA SER A 160 2.04 -16.95 -12.48
C SER A 160 0.64 -16.53 -12.96
N GLN A 161 -0.08 -17.46 -13.58
CA GLN A 161 -1.50 -17.28 -13.93
C GLN A 161 -2.40 -17.07 -12.70
N SER A 162 -1.97 -17.53 -11.53
CA SER A 162 -2.68 -17.39 -10.25
C SER A 162 -2.84 -15.93 -9.82
N ILE A 163 -2.12 -14.98 -10.45
CA ILE A 163 -2.31 -13.54 -10.23
C ILE A 163 -3.75 -13.07 -10.51
N ARG A 164 -4.48 -13.78 -11.38
CA ARG A 164 -5.91 -13.51 -11.66
C ARG A 164 -6.82 -13.69 -10.45
N GLU A 165 -6.38 -14.42 -9.42
CA GLU A 165 -7.13 -14.65 -8.18
C GLU A 165 -7.03 -13.47 -7.19
N LEU A 166 -6.29 -12.42 -7.53
CA LEU A 166 -6.22 -11.17 -6.76
C LEU A 166 -7.42 -10.28 -7.07
N GLU A 167 -8.61 -10.71 -6.65
CA GLU A 167 -9.89 -10.05 -6.97
C GLU A 167 -9.99 -8.60 -6.48
N ASN A 168 -9.25 -8.25 -5.43
CA ASN A 168 -9.23 -6.92 -4.84
C ASN A 168 -8.10 -6.02 -5.36
N LEU A 169 -7.23 -6.51 -6.25
CA LEU A 169 -6.06 -5.76 -6.72
C LEU A 169 -6.47 -4.61 -7.64
N LYS A 170 -6.26 -3.39 -7.16
CA LYS A 170 -6.60 -2.15 -7.86
C LYS A 170 -5.47 -1.65 -8.71
N GLU A 171 -4.23 -1.78 -8.23
CA GLU A 171 -3.06 -1.26 -8.93
C GLU A 171 -1.84 -2.16 -8.73
N ILE A 172 -1.12 -2.39 -9.82
CA ILE A 172 0.17 -3.07 -9.82
C ILE A 172 1.20 -2.28 -10.64
N ASP A 173 2.37 -2.06 -10.05
CA ASP A 173 3.47 -1.39 -10.72
C ASP A 173 4.54 -2.38 -11.16
N LEU A 174 4.70 -2.48 -12.48
CA LEU A 174 5.66 -3.36 -13.17
C LEU A 174 6.60 -2.56 -14.07
N ARG A 175 6.75 -1.25 -13.82
CA ARG A 175 7.66 -0.39 -14.58
C ARG A 175 9.11 -0.88 -14.41
N VAL A 176 9.95 -0.62 -15.42
CA VAL A 176 11.38 -0.99 -15.40
C VAL A 176 11.58 -2.51 -15.21
N ILE A 177 10.62 -3.31 -15.67
CA ILE A 177 10.75 -4.76 -15.86
C ILE A 177 10.65 -5.03 -17.37
N MET A 178 11.54 -5.87 -17.89
CA MET A 178 11.66 -6.14 -19.32
C MET A 178 10.66 -7.22 -19.77
N PHE A 179 9.40 -6.84 -19.96
CA PHE A 179 8.38 -7.73 -20.54
C PHE A 179 8.24 -7.55 -22.06
N SER A 180 8.09 -8.69 -22.77
CA SER A 180 7.66 -8.75 -24.17
C SER A 180 6.27 -8.13 -24.36
N ILE A 181 5.87 -7.86 -25.61
CA ILE A 181 4.52 -7.34 -25.90
C ILE A 181 3.48 -8.41 -25.56
N GLU A 182 3.79 -9.66 -25.87
CA GLU A 182 3.00 -10.85 -25.57
C GLU A 182 2.76 -11.00 -24.07
N ASP A 183 3.81 -10.85 -23.26
CA ASP A 183 3.69 -10.90 -21.80
C ASP A 183 2.84 -9.77 -21.26
N LYS A 184 3.01 -8.54 -21.76
CA LYS A 184 2.17 -7.40 -21.35
C LYS A 184 0.70 -7.65 -21.67
N ASN A 185 0.40 -8.23 -22.83
CA ASN A 185 -0.96 -8.57 -23.22
C ASN A 185 -1.54 -9.70 -22.36
N ARG A 186 -0.74 -10.73 -22.06
CA ARG A 186 -1.10 -11.81 -21.14
C ARG A 186 -1.38 -11.29 -19.72
N ILE A 187 -0.54 -10.40 -19.21
CA ILE A 187 -0.71 -9.81 -17.87
C ILE A 187 -1.99 -8.95 -17.83
N LYS A 188 -2.25 -8.15 -18.87
CA LYS A 188 -3.49 -7.38 -19.00
C LYS A 188 -4.73 -8.27 -19.05
N SER A 189 -4.68 -9.41 -19.73
CA SER A 189 -5.82 -10.33 -19.79
C SER A 189 -6.07 -11.06 -18.46
N LEU A 190 -5.01 -11.30 -17.67
CA LEU A 190 -5.13 -11.87 -16.32
C LEU A 190 -5.68 -10.88 -15.30
N LEU A 191 -5.52 -9.57 -15.52
CA LEU A 191 -5.88 -8.50 -14.58
C LEU A 191 -6.71 -7.38 -15.27
N PRO A 192 -7.90 -7.68 -15.83
CA PRO A 192 -8.64 -6.74 -16.66
C PRO A 192 -9.18 -5.51 -15.91
N ASN A 193 -9.39 -5.62 -14.59
CA ASN A 193 -9.89 -4.54 -13.73
C ASN A 193 -8.80 -3.86 -12.89
N CYS A 194 -7.54 -4.23 -13.09
CA CYS A 194 -6.41 -3.68 -12.37
C CYS A 194 -5.74 -2.59 -13.21
N LYS A 195 -5.31 -1.51 -12.57
CA LYS A 195 -4.44 -0.51 -13.18
C LYS A 195 -3.01 -1.03 -13.21
N ILE A 196 -2.51 -1.34 -14.40
CA ILE A 196 -1.19 -1.93 -14.59
C ILE A 196 -0.22 -0.87 -15.14
N HIS A 197 0.85 -0.59 -14.40
CA HIS A 197 1.88 0.32 -14.85
C HIS A 197 3.02 -0.45 -15.52
N PHE A 198 3.17 -0.27 -16.83
CA PHE A 198 4.35 -0.68 -17.59
C PHE A 198 5.14 0.57 -18.01
N SER A 199 6.46 0.46 -18.15
CA SER A 199 7.27 1.46 -18.86
C SER A 199 8.47 0.79 -19.51
N ASN A 200 8.83 1.27 -20.70
CA ASN A 200 10.02 0.83 -21.45
C ASN A 200 11.24 1.75 -21.23
N SER A 201 11.10 2.81 -20.45
CA SER A 201 12.19 3.75 -20.18
C SER A 201 12.20 4.20 -18.73
N CYS A 202 13.41 4.24 -18.17
CA CYS A 202 13.74 4.97 -16.97
C CYS A 202 13.77 6.46 -17.31
N ASN A 203 12.61 7.13 -17.43
CA ASN A 203 12.59 8.59 -17.29
C ASN A 203 12.73 8.94 -15.80
N CYS A 204 13.87 8.59 -15.23
CA CYS A 204 14.36 9.19 -14.01
C CYS A 204 15.15 10.41 -14.48
N GLY A 205 14.49 11.58 -14.49
CA GLY A 205 15.24 12.82 -14.36
C GLY A 205 16.07 12.72 -13.09
N TYR A 206 17.38 12.65 -13.26
CA TYR A 206 18.34 12.88 -12.19
C TYR A 206 18.26 14.35 -11.77
#